data_AF-A0A2N8M3H2-F1
#
_entry.id   AF-A0A2N8M3H2-F1
#
_cell.length_a   1.000
_cell.length_b   1.000
_cell.length_c   1.000
_cell.angle_alpha   90.00
_cell.angle_beta   90.00
_cell.angle_gamma   90.00
#
_symmetry.space_group_name_H-M   'P 1'
#
loop_
_entity.id
_entity.type
_entity.pdbx_description
1 polymer ?
#
loop_
_entity_poly.entity_id
_entity_poly.type
_entity_poly.pdbx_seq_one_letter_code
_entity_poly.pdbx_strand_id
1 'polypeptide(L)'
;MKIIKTAAFLLSTLTVTLLAGCQGMQGDREGDYYFSPAGAYILDLSINTFRGEVVLDERCDRNGGSATFWDGSGRLFRVDYLNVQNHPMIQAPRFASDLTLLNLTLNSYLRDVVAKAPMITSAEASYREFIEDADPKALFAIIGINVDAAQVKDSDVESGTYYYGFLLFKRGDLIYVLQHRQPVLMPEKMKAVLLNLAAGMEIPGRVRDDTDLEKLRRILKKMAPGGTDGDPVRLCEPANPA
;
A
#
# COMPACT_ATOMS: atom_id res chain seq x y z
N MET A 1 -24.22 -72.63 -26.49
CA MET A 1 -24.17 -71.31 -27.18
C MET A 1 -24.60 -70.24 -26.18
N LYS A 2 -23.70 -69.29 -25.85
CA LYS A 2 -23.86 -67.98 -25.15
C LYS A 2 -24.52 -68.01 -23.75
N ILE A 3 -23.79 -67.93 -22.61
CA ILE A 3 -23.04 -66.82 -21.99
C ILE A 3 -23.78 -65.47 -22.06
N ILE A 4 -24.11 -64.92 -20.87
CA ILE A 4 -23.98 -63.53 -20.38
C ILE A 4 -25.08 -63.25 -19.36
N LYS A 5 -24.72 -63.13 -18.07
CA LYS A 5 -25.43 -62.32 -17.05
C LYS A 5 -24.63 -62.36 -15.75
N THR A 6 -23.77 -61.36 -15.53
CA THR A 6 -23.24 -60.88 -14.22
C THR A 6 -22.03 -59.98 -14.45
N ALA A 7 -22.24 -58.75 -14.92
CA ALA A 7 -21.16 -57.75 -14.99
C ALA A 7 -21.69 -56.31 -15.10
N ALA A 8 -22.71 -55.95 -14.32
CA ALA A 8 -23.31 -54.61 -14.42
C ALA A 8 -23.50 -53.90 -13.07
N PHE A 9 -22.88 -54.37 -11.98
CA PHE A 9 -23.08 -53.76 -10.65
C PHE A 9 -21.80 -53.44 -9.88
N LEU A 10 -20.65 -53.42 -10.57
CA LEU A 10 -19.34 -53.11 -9.96
C LEU A 10 -18.61 -51.93 -10.59
N LEU A 11 -19.23 -51.21 -11.54
CA LEU A 11 -18.61 -50.07 -12.23
C LEU A 11 -19.16 -48.69 -11.83
N SER A 12 -20.14 -48.61 -10.92
CA SER A 12 -20.76 -47.32 -10.54
C SER A 12 -20.20 -46.69 -9.26
N THR A 13 -19.23 -47.32 -8.58
CA THR A 13 -18.67 -46.79 -7.32
C THR A 13 -17.23 -46.29 -7.43
N LEU A 14 -16.58 -46.40 -8.59
CA LEU A 14 -15.18 -45.98 -8.80
C LEU A 14 -15.01 -44.60 -9.47
N THR A 15 -16.10 -43.91 -9.81
CA THR A 15 -16.05 -42.63 -10.52
C THR A 15 -16.25 -41.39 -9.64
N VAL A 16 -16.54 -41.56 -8.35
CA VAL A 16 -16.82 -40.43 -7.43
C VAL A 16 -15.57 -39.98 -6.63
N THR A 17 -14.50 -40.77 -6.59
CA THR A 17 -13.27 -40.41 -5.84
C THR A 17 -12.27 -39.55 -6.62
N LEU A 18 -12.51 -39.27 -7.89
CA LEU A 18 -11.61 -38.45 -8.74
C LEU A 18 -12.00 -36.96 -8.85
N LEU A 19 -13.10 -36.54 -8.24
CA LEU A 19 -13.58 -35.14 -8.27
C LEU A 19 -13.31 -34.36 -6.98
N ALA A 20 -12.62 -34.95 -6.00
CA ALA A 20 -12.25 -34.30 -4.73
C ALA A 20 -10.78 -33.83 -4.70
N GLY A 21 -10.21 -33.44 -5.85
CA GLY A 21 -8.78 -33.10 -5.99
C GLY A 21 -8.44 -31.70 -6.52
N CYS A 22 -9.42 -30.85 -6.84
CA CYS A 22 -9.16 -29.51 -7.43
C CYS A 22 -9.56 -28.34 -6.51
N GLN A 23 -9.49 -28.51 -5.19
CA GLN A 23 -9.54 -27.39 -4.26
C GLN A 23 -8.43 -27.57 -3.22
N GLY A 24 -7.33 -26.83 -3.39
CA GLY A 24 -6.28 -26.82 -2.37
C GLY A 24 -4.86 -26.55 -2.84
N MET A 25 -4.59 -26.38 -4.15
CA MET A 25 -3.31 -25.82 -4.59
C MET A 25 -3.43 -24.30 -4.78
N GLN A 26 -3.68 -23.59 -3.68
CA GLN A 26 -3.04 -22.28 -3.52
C GLN A 26 -1.58 -22.61 -3.28
N GLY A 27 -0.74 -22.46 -4.30
CA GLY A 27 0.70 -22.59 -4.12
C GLY A 27 1.11 -21.64 -3.00
N ASP A 28 1.75 -22.18 -1.97
CA ASP A 28 2.54 -21.37 -1.05
C ASP A 28 3.52 -20.58 -1.92
N ARG A 29 3.33 -19.25 -1.99
CA ARG A 29 4.31 -18.35 -2.63
C ARG A 29 5.42 -18.13 -1.61
N GLU A 30 6.29 -19.10 -1.45
CA GLU A 30 7.42 -18.96 -0.52
C GLU A 30 8.39 -17.89 -1.05
N GLY A 31 8.42 -16.72 -0.41
CA GLY A 31 9.54 -15.78 -0.51
C GLY A 31 9.53 -14.72 -1.62
N ASP A 32 8.38 -14.37 -2.20
CA ASP A 32 8.30 -13.23 -3.12
C ASP A 32 8.29 -11.90 -2.34
N TYR A 33 9.47 -11.31 -2.15
CA TYR A 33 9.62 -10.01 -1.51
C TYR A 33 9.83 -8.89 -2.53
N TYR A 34 9.09 -7.80 -2.36
CA TYR A 34 9.38 -6.54 -3.01
C TYR A 34 10.26 -5.67 -2.11
N PHE A 35 11.33 -5.12 -2.68
CA PHE A 35 12.25 -4.21 -1.98
C PHE A 35 12.07 -2.82 -2.56
N SER A 36 11.65 -1.86 -1.73
CA SER A 36 11.47 -0.50 -2.20
C SER A 36 12.83 0.19 -2.42
N PRO A 37 12.87 1.23 -3.27
CA PRO A 37 14.05 2.07 -3.43
C PRO A 37 14.46 2.71 -2.10
N ALA A 38 15.77 2.98 -1.97
CA ALA A 38 16.44 3.41 -0.74
C ALA A 38 16.19 2.53 0.50
N GLY A 39 15.63 1.32 0.33
CA GLY A 39 15.26 0.48 1.46
C GLY A 39 14.22 1.14 2.38
N ALA A 40 13.28 1.92 1.83
CA ALA A 40 12.21 2.51 2.62
C ALA A 40 11.30 1.44 3.26
N TYR A 41 11.04 0.33 2.57
CA TYR A 41 10.35 -0.85 3.09
C TYR A 41 10.63 -2.09 2.25
N ILE A 42 10.32 -3.24 2.83
CA ILE A 42 10.22 -4.54 2.18
C ILE A 42 8.76 -4.96 2.32
N LEU A 43 8.15 -5.45 1.24
CA LEU A 43 6.79 -5.94 1.24
C LEU A 43 6.79 -7.41 0.85
N ASP A 44 6.25 -8.24 1.73
CA ASP A 44 5.97 -9.62 1.42
C ASP A 44 4.77 -9.70 0.46
N LEU A 45 4.99 -10.17 -0.77
CA LEU A 45 3.95 -10.34 -1.79
C LEU A 45 3.20 -11.68 -1.63
N SER A 46 3.68 -12.56 -0.75
CA SER A 46 3.01 -13.83 -0.41
C SER A 46 1.86 -13.66 0.57
N ILE A 47 1.68 -12.47 1.16
CA ILE A 47 0.60 -12.21 2.11
C ILE A 47 -0.77 -12.53 1.49
N ASN A 48 -1.67 -13.06 2.30
CA ASN A 48 -3.07 -13.39 1.92
C ASN A 48 -3.88 -12.19 1.39
N THR A 49 -3.31 -10.98 1.44
CA THR A 49 -3.88 -9.78 0.84
C THR A 49 -3.82 -9.82 -0.68
N PHE A 50 -2.75 -10.32 -1.30
CA PHE A 50 -2.63 -10.41 -2.76
C PHE A 50 -3.25 -11.70 -3.30
N ARG A 51 -3.69 -11.66 -4.56
CA ARG A 51 -4.32 -12.82 -5.23
C ARG A 51 -3.71 -13.00 -6.60
N GLY A 52 -3.16 -14.18 -6.87
CA GLY A 52 -2.58 -14.50 -8.18
C GLY A 52 -1.27 -13.75 -8.45
N GLU A 53 -0.99 -13.48 -9.72
CA GLU A 53 0.17 -12.70 -10.16
C GLU A 53 0.07 -11.24 -9.70
N VAL A 54 1.20 -10.64 -9.33
CA VAL A 54 1.27 -9.23 -8.92
C VAL A 54 2.13 -8.48 -9.93
N VAL A 55 1.54 -7.49 -10.59
CA VAL A 55 2.24 -6.56 -11.49
C VAL A 55 2.51 -5.27 -10.73
N LEU A 56 3.70 -4.69 -10.88
CA LEU A 56 4.11 -3.48 -10.17
C LEU A 56 4.50 -2.35 -11.13
N ASP A 57 4.14 -1.11 -10.77
CA ASP A 57 4.66 0.14 -11.33
C ASP A 57 5.29 0.94 -10.18
N GLU A 58 6.53 1.38 -10.35
CA GLU A 58 7.31 2.06 -9.32
C GLU A 58 7.75 3.44 -9.80
N ARG A 59 7.65 4.43 -8.92
CA ARG A 59 8.19 5.77 -9.11
C ARG A 59 8.87 6.23 -7.84
N CYS A 60 10.02 6.85 -7.97
CA CYS A 60 10.72 7.39 -6.83
C CYS A 60 11.46 8.68 -7.18
N ASP A 61 11.46 9.62 -6.24
CA ASP A 61 12.14 10.89 -6.33
C ASP A 61 12.91 11.20 -5.03
N ARG A 62 13.39 12.45 -4.90
CA ARG A 62 14.17 12.89 -3.74
C ARG A 62 13.34 13.02 -2.46
N ASN A 63 12.03 13.20 -2.60
CA ASN A 63 11.10 13.51 -1.52
C ASN A 63 10.28 12.28 -1.09
N GLY A 64 10.26 11.22 -1.90
CA GLY A 64 9.49 10.02 -1.60
C GLY A 64 9.53 9.01 -2.74
N GLY A 65 8.71 7.97 -2.59
CA GLY A 65 8.42 7.06 -3.67
C GLY A 65 7.03 6.47 -3.56
N SER A 66 6.63 5.79 -4.62
CA SER A 66 5.31 5.26 -4.85
C SER A 66 5.43 3.95 -5.61
N ALA A 67 4.86 2.88 -5.06
CA ALA A 67 4.71 1.62 -5.77
C ALA A 67 3.23 1.28 -5.87
N THR A 68 2.76 1.00 -7.08
CA THR A 68 1.40 0.53 -7.34
C THR A 68 1.45 -0.94 -7.73
N PHE A 69 0.73 -1.76 -7.00
CA PHE A 69 0.61 -3.20 -7.20
C PHE A 69 -0.79 -3.53 -7.71
N TRP A 70 -0.84 -4.33 -8.76
CA TRP A 70 -2.05 -4.89 -9.33
C TRP A 70 -2.03 -6.39 -9.14
N ASP A 71 -3.00 -6.92 -8.40
CA ASP A 71 -3.12 -8.38 -8.26
C ASP A 71 -3.85 -9.00 -9.46
N GLY A 72 -3.81 -10.33 -9.57
CA GLY A 72 -4.46 -11.09 -10.64
C GLY A 72 -5.99 -11.01 -10.64
N SER A 73 -6.60 -10.38 -9.62
CA SER A 73 -8.02 -10.04 -9.60
C SER A 73 -8.30 -8.60 -10.02
N GLY A 74 -7.29 -7.85 -10.46
CA GLY A 74 -7.40 -6.44 -10.88
C GLY A 74 -7.56 -5.46 -9.71
N ARG A 75 -7.27 -5.88 -8.48
CA ARG A 75 -7.29 -4.99 -7.32
C ARG A 75 -6.02 -4.17 -7.26
N LEU A 76 -6.22 -2.87 -7.06
CA LEU A 76 -5.13 -1.91 -6.87
C LEU A 76 -4.76 -1.83 -5.40
N PHE A 77 -3.46 -1.91 -5.15
CA PHE A 77 -2.82 -1.56 -3.89
C PHE A 77 -1.73 -0.55 -4.21
N ARG A 78 -1.57 0.47 -3.38
CA ARG A 78 -0.48 1.44 -3.57
C ARG A 78 0.16 1.77 -2.25
N VAL A 79 1.47 1.89 -2.26
CA VAL A 79 2.29 2.21 -1.11
C VAL A 79 3.14 3.42 -1.47
N ASP A 80 2.83 4.55 -0.86
CA ASP A 80 3.67 5.75 -0.95
C ASP A 80 4.45 5.92 0.35
N TYR A 81 5.69 6.39 0.26
CA TYR A 81 6.51 6.80 1.40
C TYR A 81 7.05 8.21 1.15
N LEU A 82 6.81 9.12 2.10
CA LEU A 82 7.04 10.55 1.93
C LEU A 82 7.94 11.07 3.05
N ASN A 83 8.97 11.84 2.69
CA ASN A 83 9.87 12.48 3.65
C ASN A 83 9.25 13.75 4.24
N VAL A 84 8.85 13.69 5.50
CA VAL A 84 8.09 14.77 6.17
C VAL A 84 8.86 16.08 6.28
N GLN A 85 10.20 16.04 6.32
CA GLN A 85 10.99 17.24 6.59
C GLN A 85 11.04 18.21 5.41
N ASN A 86 10.97 17.70 4.17
CA ASN A 86 11.20 18.49 2.96
C ASN A 86 10.14 18.25 1.85
N HIS A 87 9.08 17.48 2.12
CA HIS A 87 8.09 17.21 1.07
C HIS A 87 7.34 18.50 0.67
N PRO A 88 7.33 18.89 -0.62
CA PRO A 88 6.74 20.15 -1.07
C PRO A 88 5.25 20.28 -0.75
N MET A 89 4.56 19.14 -0.61
CA MET A 89 3.14 19.10 -0.30
C MET A 89 2.82 19.04 1.21
N ILE A 90 3.81 18.76 2.08
CA ILE A 90 3.63 18.64 3.55
C ILE A 90 4.39 19.77 4.24
N GLN A 91 3.75 20.94 4.36
CA GLN A 91 4.30 22.06 5.12
C GLN A 91 3.88 21.95 6.58
N ALA A 92 4.51 21.03 7.31
CA ALA A 92 4.20 20.83 8.71
C ALA A 92 5.01 21.77 9.62
N PRO A 93 4.37 22.39 10.63
CA PRO A 93 5.09 23.01 11.73
C PRO A 93 6.00 21.98 12.41
N ARG A 94 7.22 22.37 12.81
CA ARG A 94 8.20 21.45 13.44
C ARG A 94 7.73 20.78 14.74
N PHE A 95 6.62 21.25 15.33
CA PHE A 95 6.02 20.74 16.56
C PHE A 95 4.66 20.05 16.35
N ALA A 96 4.30 19.74 15.10
CA ALA A 96 3.03 19.06 14.82
C ALA A 96 3.03 17.64 15.41
N SER A 97 1.95 17.30 16.12
CA SER A 97 1.72 15.92 16.57
C SER A 97 1.58 14.99 15.36
N ASP A 98 1.86 13.70 15.54
CA ASP A 98 1.71 12.70 14.46
C ASP A 98 0.30 12.71 13.88
N LEU A 99 -0.74 12.82 14.72
CA LEU A 99 -2.12 12.98 14.25
C LEU A 99 -2.29 14.20 13.32
N THR A 100 -1.67 15.32 13.65
CA THR A 100 -1.73 16.54 12.83
C THR A 100 -1.02 16.31 11.49
N LEU A 101 0.15 15.67 11.53
CA LEU A 101 0.94 15.32 10.34
C LEU A 101 0.17 14.39 9.40
N LEU A 102 -0.45 13.33 9.91
CA LEU A 102 -1.22 12.38 9.11
C LEU A 102 -2.43 13.05 8.45
N ASN A 103 -3.14 13.92 9.18
CA ASN A 103 -4.27 14.67 8.63
C ASN A 103 -3.85 15.68 7.56
N LEU A 104 -2.75 16.41 7.78
CA LEU A 104 -2.19 17.32 6.77
C LEU A 104 -1.77 16.57 5.52
N THR A 105 -1.14 15.40 5.68
CA THR A 105 -0.71 14.55 4.57
C THR A 105 -1.91 14.06 3.77
N LEU A 106 -2.95 13.53 4.42
CA LEU A 106 -4.18 13.10 3.74
C LEU A 106 -4.81 14.27 2.96
N ASN A 107 -5.00 15.42 3.60
CA ASN A 107 -5.62 16.59 2.96
C ASN A 107 -4.80 17.12 1.77
N SER A 108 -3.48 17.08 1.87
CA SER A 108 -2.59 17.42 0.77
C SER A 108 -2.73 16.40 -0.37
N TYR A 109 -2.72 15.10 -0.07
CA TYR A 109 -2.88 14.04 -1.06
C TYR A 109 -4.19 14.17 -1.86
N LEU A 110 -5.28 14.49 -1.17
CA LEU A 110 -6.58 14.72 -1.81
C LEU A 110 -6.59 15.92 -2.75
N ARG A 111 -5.91 17.01 -2.39
CA ARG A 111 -5.83 18.20 -3.25
C ARG A 111 -4.85 18.05 -4.41
N ASP A 112 -3.70 17.45 -4.16
CA ASP A 112 -2.59 17.48 -5.12
C ASP A 112 -2.54 16.28 -6.04
N VAL A 113 -3.05 15.12 -5.60
CA VAL A 113 -3.04 13.88 -6.36
C VAL A 113 -4.43 13.55 -6.88
N VAL A 114 -5.44 13.56 -6.00
CA VAL A 114 -6.80 13.15 -6.38
C VAL A 114 -7.51 14.22 -7.19
N ALA A 115 -7.57 15.47 -6.72
CA ALA A 115 -8.33 16.52 -7.39
C ALA A 115 -7.77 16.95 -8.76
N LYS A 116 -6.52 16.59 -9.10
CA LYS A 116 -5.90 16.92 -10.39
C LYS A 116 -6.15 15.88 -11.48
N ALA A 117 -6.75 14.74 -11.16
CA ALA A 117 -7.04 13.71 -12.15
C ALA A 117 -8.25 14.14 -13.00
N PRO A 118 -8.13 14.19 -14.34
CA PRO A 118 -9.13 14.79 -15.23
C PRO A 118 -10.48 14.04 -15.26
N MET A 119 -10.49 12.78 -14.83
CA MET A 119 -11.70 11.92 -14.79
C MET A 119 -12.47 11.99 -13.47
N ILE A 120 -11.96 12.71 -12.46
CA ILE A 120 -12.56 12.78 -11.11
C ILE A 120 -13.47 14.00 -11.01
N THR A 121 -14.76 13.76 -10.81
CA THR A 121 -15.77 14.83 -10.70
C THR A 121 -15.96 15.31 -9.26
N SER A 122 -15.85 14.40 -8.29
CA SER A 122 -15.77 14.76 -6.87
C SER A 122 -15.00 13.71 -6.07
N ALA A 123 -14.43 14.17 -4.95
CA ALA A 123 -13.75 13.33 -3.97
C ALA A 123 -14.21 13.73 -2.57
N GLU A 124 -14.92 12.85 -1.88
CA GLU A 124 -15.51 13.13 -0.57
C GLU A 124 -15.06 12.11 0.46
N ALA A 125 -14.66 12.58 1.65
CA ALA A 125 -14.32 11.71 2.75
C ALA A 125 -15.59 11.07 3.33
N SER A 126 -15.80 9.79 3.04
CA SER A 126 -16.95 9.01 3.51
C SER A 126 -16.75 8.46 4.93
N TYR A 127 -15.50 8.23 5.34
CA TYR A 127 -15.18 7.66 6.65
C TYR A 127 -13.78 8.09 7.10
N ARG A 128 -13.59 8.33 8.41
CA ARG A 128 -12.30 8.65 9.04
C ARG A 128 -12.25 8.08 10.45
N GLU A 129 -11.16 7.41 10.78
CA GLU A 129 -10.92 6.78 12.07
C GLU A 129 -9.44 6.91 12.43
N PHE A 130 -9.15 7.27 13.68
CA PHE A 130 -7.79 7.21 14.21
C PHE A 130 -7.63 5.94 15.02
N ILE A 131 -6.64 5.13 14.65
CA ILE A 131 -6.37 3.84 15.26
C ILE A 131 -5.25 4.05 16.28
N GLU A 132 -5.65 4.30 17.53
CA GLU A 132 -4.73 4.60 18.63
C GLU A 132 -3.96 3.37 19.12
N ASP A 133 -4.60 2.20 19.01
CA ASP A 133 -4.06 0.92 19.49
C ASP A 133 -3.12 0.25 18.46
N ALA A 134 -2.93 0.86 17.28
CA ALA A 134 -1.95 0.39 16.31
C ALA A 134 -0.54 0.86 16.68
N ASP A 135 0.47 0.02 16.43
CA ASP A 135 1.88 0.39 16.54
C ASP A 135 2.57 0.34 15.16
N PRO A 136 2.87 1.49 14.53
CA PRO A 136 2.61 2.86 14.98
C PRO A 136 1.14 3.29 14.83
N LYS A 137 0.76 4.35 15.54
CA LYS A 137 -0.58 4.96 15.42
C LYS A 137 -0.88 5.31 13.97
N ALA A 138 -2.10 5.03 13.54
CA ALA A 138 -2.49 5.16 12.14
C ALA A 138 -3.78 5.97 11.97
N LEU A 139 -3.88 6.67 10.85
CA LEU A 139 -5.10 7.32 10.38
C LEU A 139 -5.68 6.48 9.24
N PHE A 140 -6.88 5.97 9.43
CA PHE A 140 -7.66 5.30 8.38
C PHE A 140 -8.72 6.26 7.84
N ALA A 141 -8.84 6.33 6.52
CA ALA A 141 -9.86 7.13 5.85
C ALA A 141 -10.39 6.43 4.61
N ILE A 142 -11.64 6.69 4.25
CA ILE A 142 -12.24 6.24 2.99
C ILE A 142 -12.74 7.44 2.24
N ILE A 143 -12.37 7.51 0.97
CA ILE A 143 -12.69 8.60 0.07
C ILE A 143 -13.51 8.02 -1.08
N GLY A 144 -14.75 8.48 -1.21
CA GLY A 144 -15.57 8.22 -2.37
C GLY A 144 -15.12 9.13 -3.51
N ILE A 145 -14.67 8.53 -4.61
CA ILE A 145 -14.24 9.23 -5.82
C ILE A 145 -15.25 8.92 -6.90
N ASN A 146 -15.93 9.96 -7.39
CA ASN A 146 -16.83 9.84 -8.53
C ASN A 146 -16.02 10.02 -9.81
N VAL A 147 -16.06 9.00 -10.66
CA VAL A 147 -15.36 8.98 -11.94
C VAL A 147 -16.38 9.11 -13.06
N ASP A 148 -16.12 10.02 -13.99
CA ASP A 148 -16.88 10.17 -15.22
C ASP A 148 -16.01 9.81 -16.42
N ALA A 149 -16.21 8.60 -16.95
CA ALA A 149 -15.49 8.06 -18.09
C ALA A 149 -15.69 8.89 -19.38
N ALA A 150 -16.76 9.68 -19.46
CA ALA A 150 -17.00 10.54 -20.62
C ALA A 150 -15.96 11.66 -20.77
N GLN A 151 -15.23 11.99 -19.69
CA GLN A 151 -14.23 13.06 -19.70
C GLN A 151 -12.87 12.64 -20.25
N VAL A 152 -12.63 11.34 -20.45
CA VAL A 152 -11.36 10.81 -20.98
C VAL A 152 -11.64 9.77 -22.07
N LYS A 153 -11.26 10.09 -23.31
CA LYS A 153 -11.32 9.14 -24.43
C LYS A 153 -10.27 8.03 -24.22
N ASP A 154 -10.62 6.79 -24.56
CA ASP A 154 -9.78 5.58 -24.47
C ASP A 154 -9.30 5.21 -23.06
N SER A 155 -10.18 5.32 -22.06
CA SER A 155 -9.92 4.71 -20.74
C SER A 155 -10.80 3.48 -20.52
N ASP A 156 -10.20 2.38 -20.04
CA ASP A 156 -10.91 1.16 -19.62
C ASP A 156 -11.69 1.35 -18.30
N VAL A 157 -11.94 2.59 -17.89
CA VAL A 157 -12.53 2.92 -16.59
C VAL A 157 -14.01 3.18 -16.75
N GLU A 158 -14.83 2.41 -16.03
CA GLU A 158 -16.27 2.61 -16.00
C GLU A 158 -16.65 3.81 -15.12
N SER A 159 -17.65 4.58 -15.56
CA SER A 159 -18.23 5.65 -14.74
C SER A 159 -18.87 5.07 -13.47
N GLY A 160 -18.62 5.71 -12.33
CA GLY A 160 -19.17 5.26 -11.06
C GLY A 160 -18.42 5.82 -9.86
N THR A 161 -18.92 5.48 -8.67
CA THR A 161 -18.28 5.82 -7.40
C THR A 161 -17.32 4.70 -7.02
N TYR A 162 -16.03 5.02 -6.94
CA TYR A 162 -15.01 4.11 -6.41
C TYR A 162 -14.62 4.56 -5.01
N TYR A 163 -14.46 3.60 -4.11
CA TYR A 163 -14.04 3.88 -2.74
C TYR A 163 -12.56 3.57 -2.59
N TYR A 164 -11.78 4.60 -2.24
CA TYR A 164 -10.36 4.47 -1.95
C TYR A 164 -10.16 4.54 -0.44
N GLY A 165 -9.63 3.45 0.10
CA GLY A 165 -9.15 3.40 1.48
C GLY A 165 -7.75 3.94 1.55
N PHE A 166 -7.47 4.71 2.59
CA PHE A 166 -6.17 5.25 2.92
C PHE A 166 -5.82 4.84 4.35
N LEU A 167 -4.66 4.24 4.54
CA LEU A 167 -4.07 4.02 5.86
C LEU A 167 -2.75 4.76 5.90
N LEU A 168 -2.67 5.77 6.76
CA LEU A 168 -1.48 6.59 6.93
C LEU A 168 -0.86 6.33 8.29
N PHE A 169 0.44 6.13 8.32
CA PHE A 169 1.18 6.03 9.57
C PHE A 169 2.58 6.57 9.41
N LYS A 170 3.18 7.01 10.51
CA LYS A 170 4.54 7.55 10.52
C LYS A 170 5.48 6.54 11.15
N ARG A 171 6.66 6.36 10.54
CA ARG A 171 7.76 5.61 11.13
C ARG A 171 9.07 6.33 10.84
N GLY A 172 9.73 6.85 11.87
CA GLY A 172 10.91 7.69 11.74
C GLY A 172 10.60 9.04 11.06
N ASP A 173 11.35 9.39 10.01
CA ASP A 173 11.14 10.61 9.21
C ASP A 173 10.18 10.42 8.02
N LEU A 174 9.64 9.21 7.83
CA LEU A 174 8.79 8.87 6.71
C LEU A 174 7.32 8.72 7.16
N ILE A 175 6.42 9.25 6.34
CA ILE A 175 4.99 8.90 6.39
C ILE A 175 4.72 7.92 5.27
N TYR A 176 4.10 6.81 5.63
CA TYR A 176 3.62 5.80 4.71
C TYR A 176 2.14 6.03 4.44
N VAL A 177 1.74 5.97 3.18
CA VAL A 177 0.36 6.08 2.73
C VAL A 177 0.03 4.80 1.97
N LEU A 178 -0.74 3.92 2.59
CA LEU A 178 -1.25 2.72 1.94
C LEU A 178 -2.61 3.00 1.37
N GLN A 179 -2.85 2.54 0.14
CA GLN A 179 -4.10 2.75 -0.56
C GLN A 179 -4.63 1.46 -1.13
N HIS A 180 -5.95 1.33 -1.13
CA HIS A 180 -6.63 0.22 -1.76
C HIS A 180 -7.98 0.66 -2.32
N ARG A 181 -8.27 0.26 -3.55
CA ARG A 181 -9.52 0.57 -4.25
C ARG A 181 -10.53 -0.57 -4.08
N GLN A 182 -11.77 -0.24 -3.74
CA GLN A 182 -12.91 -1.16 -3.78
C GLN A 182 -14.13 -0.53 -4.47
N PRO A 183 -14.96 -1.33 -5.15
CA PRO A 183 -16.16 -0.83 -5.83
C PRO A 183 -17.32 -0.54 -4.86
N VAL A 184 -17.28 -1.04 -3.62
CA VAL A 184 -18.36 -0.90 -2.64
C VAL A 184 -17.80 -0.40 -1.31
N LEU A 185 -18.52 0.49 -0.64
CA LEU A 185 -18.15 1.02 0.67
C LEU A 185 -18.27 -0.07 1.75
N MET A 186 -17.13 -0.70 2.07
CA MET A 186 -17.03 -1.70 3.14
C MET A 186 -15.90 -1.32 4.11
N PRO A 187 -16.16 -0.44 5.10
CA PRO A 187 -15.10 0.13 5.93
C PRO A 187 -14.24 -0.90 6.66
N GLU A 188 -14.86 -1.86 7.35
CA GLU A 188 -14.13 -2.88 8.12
C GLU A 188 -13.28 -3.79 7.22
N LYS A 189 -13.81 -4.18 6.06
CA LYS A 189 -13.08 -5.01 5.11
C LYS A 189 -11.89 -4.25 4.52
N MET A 190 -12.08 -2.99 4.18
CA MET A 190 -11.05 -2.11 3.64
C MET A 190 -9.96 -1.83 4.67
N LYS A 191 -10.34 -1.54 5.92
CA LYS A 191 -9.43 -1.38 7.05
C LYS A 191 -8.60 -2.64 7.28
N ALA A 192 -9.23 -3.81 7.36
CA ALA A 192 -8.54 -5.09 7.53
C ALA A 192 -7.53 -5.38 6.41
N VAL A 193 -7.90 -5.10 5.15
CA VAL A 193 -7.00 -5.26 4.00
C VAL A 193 -5.77 -4.35 4.11
N LEU A 194 -5.95 -3.07 4.47
CA LEU A 194 -4.84 -2.13 4.61
C LEU A 194 -3.96 -2.43 5.83
N LEU A 195 -4.55 -2.87 6.94
CA LEU A 195 -3.80 -3.31 8.12
C LEU A 195 -2.99 -4.58 7.83
N ASN A 196 -3.54 -5.53 7.09
CA ASN A 196 -2.80 -6.72 6.65
C ASN A 196 -1.66 -6.35 5.68
N LEU A 197 -1.89 -5.38 4.79
CA LEU A 197 -0.83 -4.86 3.93
C LEU A 197 0.28 -4.21 4.77
N ALA A 198 -0.07 -3.37 5.76
CA ALA A 198 0.89 -2.76 6.67
C ALA A 198 1.67 -3.81 7.49
N ALA A 199 1.01 -4.88 7.93
CA ALA A 199 1.64 -5.97 8.67
C ALA A 199 2.61 -6.79 7.80
N GLY A 200 2.35 -6.90 6.50
CA GLY A 200 3.25 -7.49 5.52
C GLY A 200 4.44 -6.61 5.13
N MET A 201 4.48 -5.37 5.62
CA MET A 201 5.59 -4.46 5.37
C MET A 201 6.61 -4.50 6.50
N GLU A 202 7.84 -4.87 6.16
CA GLU A 202 9.00 -4.68 7.02
C GLU A 202 9.64 -3.33 6.67
N ILE A 203 9.72 -2.40 7.63
CA ILE A 203 10.34 -1.10 7.42
C ILE A 203 11.71 -1.11 8.09
N PRO A 204 12.81 -1.03 7.33
CA PRO A 204 14.16 -1.02 7.88
C PRO A 204 14.36 0.19 8.79
N GLY A 205 14.46 -0.04 10.10
CA GLY A 205 14.72 1.03 11.04
C GLY A 205 14.56 0.58 12.49
N ARG A 206 15.58 0.86 13.31
CA ARG A 206 15.42 0.86 14.77
C ARG A 206 14.30 1.83 15.15
N VAL A 207 13.43 1.43 16.07
CA VAL A 207 12.46 2.31 16.74
C VAL A 207 13.19 3.59 17.10
N ARG A 208 12.81 4.67 16.45
CA ARG A 208 13.52 5.94 16.57
C ARG A 208 13.04 6.60 17.83
N ASP A 209 13.89 6.63 18.84
CA ASP A 209 13.58 7.32 20.07
C ASP A 209 13.68 8.83 19.80
N ASP A 210 12.54 9.52 19.84
CA ASP A 210 12.40 10.94 19.53
C ASP A 210 12.71 11.83 20.76
N THR A 211 13.48 11.29 21.72
CA THR A 211 13.97 12.04 22.87
C THR A 211 14.85 13.21 22.44
N ASP A 212 14.74 14.33 23.16
CA ASP A 212 15.49 15.56 22.86
C ASP A 212 17.01 15.35 22.90
N LEU A 213 17.46 14.32 23.62
CA LEU A 213 18.86 13.95 23.78
C LEU A 213 19.46 13.37 22.48
N GLU A 214 18.70 12.56 21.73
CA GLU A 214 19.14 12.04 20.43
C GLU A 214 18.99 13.06 19.29
N LYS A 215 18.06 14.01 19.42
CA LYS A 215 18.01 15.19 18.55
C LYS A 215 19.24 16.08 18.76
N LEU A 216 19.57 16.39 20.02
CA LEU A 216 20.79 17.11 20.40
C LEU A 216 22.04 16.40 19.92
N ARG A 217 22.14 15.08 20.09
CA ARG A 217 23.28 14.28 19.62
C ARG A 217 23.47 14.37 18.11
N ARG A 218 22.39 14.42 17.33
CA ARG A 218 22.44 14.60 15.86
C ARG A 218 22.85 16.02 15.46
N ILE A 219 22.29 17.01 16.13
CA ILE A 219 22.66 18.42 15.92
C ILE A 219 24.15 18.63 16.21
N LEU A 220 24.65 18.07 17.33
CA LEU A 220 26.06 18.10 17.70
C LEU A 220 26.95 17.34 16.69
N LYS A 221 26.48 16.20 16.17
CA LYS A 221 27.21 15.44 15.14
C LYS A 221 27.31 16.20 13.80
N LYS A 222 26.31 17.01 13.46
CA LYS A 222 26.34 17.91 12.28
C LYS A 222 27.22 19.15 12.48
N MET A 223 27.45 19.56 13.73
CA MET A 223 28.30 20.72 14.06
C MET A 223 29.75 20.35 14.37
N ALA A 224 30.10 19.06 14.36
CA ALA A 224 31.48 18.61 14.57
C ALA A 224 32.34 18.89 13.33
N PRO A 225 33.54 19.48 13.48
CA PRO A 225 34.44 19.76 12.36
C PRO A 225 34.96 18.42 11.80
N GLY A 226 34.57 18.12 10.55
CA GLY A 226 34.81 16.82 9.91
C GLY A 226 33.64 15.81 9.99
N GLY A 227 32.47 16.23 10.49
CA GLY A 227 31.26 15.43 10.46
C GLY A 227 30.83 15.16 9.03
N THR A 228 30.97 13.91 8.59
CA THR A 228 30.56 13.40 7.28
C THR A 228 29.29 14.08 6.78
N ASP A 229 29.38 14.80 5.66
CA ASP A 229 28.30 15.03 4.72
C ASP A 229 27.80 13.66 4.23
N GLY A 230 27.05 12.98 5.07
CA GLY A 230 25.97 12.15 4.59
C GLY A 230 24.89 13.11 4.19
N ASP A 231 24.92 13.54 2.92
CA ASP A 231 23.77 14.12 2.21
C ASP A 231 22.51 13.43 2.76
N PRO A 232 21.43 14.15 3.13
CA PRO A 232 20.23 13.51 3.65
C PRO A 232 19.88 12.37 2.71
N VAL A 233 19.92 11.12 3.20
CA VAL A 233 19.90 9.90 2.38
C VAL A 233 18.95 10.14 1.23
N ARG A 234 19.51 10.39 0.04
CA ARG A 234 18.71 10.71 -1.14
C ARG A 234 17.87 9.47 -1.37
N LEU A 235 16.54 9.58 -1.18
CA LEU A 235 15.66 8.42 -1.31
C LEU A 235 15.84 7.81 -2.70
N CYS A 236 15.82 8.64 -3.73
CA CYS A 236 16.27 8.24 -5.05
C CYS A 236 17.08 9.34 -5.73
N GLU A 237 18.20 8.96 -6.35
CA GLU A 237 18.79 9.75 -7.43
C GLU A 237 18.04 9.43 -8.72
N PRO A 238 17.67 10.43 -9.55
CA PRO A 238 17.23 10.13 -10.90
C PRO A 238 18.39 9.41 -11.60
N ALA A 239 18.10 8.30 -12.29
CA ALA A 239 19.06 7.67 -13.18
C ALA A 239 19.58 8.75 -14.14
N ASN A 240 20.88 9.02 -14.12
CA ASN A 240 21.48 9.95 -15.08
C ASN A 240 21.12 9.44 -16.49
N PRO A 241 20.53 10.25 -17.37
CA PRO A 241 20.46 9.90 -18.77
C PRO A 241 21.90 9.80 -19.27
N ALA A 242 22.30 8.57 -19.63
CA ALA A 242 23.57 8.31 -20.31
C ALA A 242 23.59 8.97 -21.69
#